data_AF-A0A2R6K0Y1-F1
#
_entry.id   AF-A0A2R6K0Y1-F1
#
_cell.length_a   1.000
_cell.length_b   1.000
_cell.length_c   1.000
_cell.angle_alpha   90.00
_cell.angle_beta   90.00
_cell.angle_gamma   90.00
#
_symmetry.space_group_name_H-M   'P 1'
#
loop_
_entity.id
_entity.type
_entity.pdbx_description
1 polymer ?
#
loop_
_entity_poly.entity_id
_entity_poly.type
_entity_poly.pdbx_seq_one_letter_code
_entity_poly.pdbx_strand_id
1 'polypeptide(L)'
;GHEGFGSTFTERCTPRGLLGVAVVASPAALVPVALGAPAVGVAAVLAAVTVALWLREWATSRLGGVTGDVFGAANELGRVAGLHAGLLVLAV
;
A
#
# COMPACT_ATOMS: atom_id res chain seq x y z
N GLY A 1 23.82 9.65 6.55
CA GLY A 1 23.13 8.35 6.43
C GLY A 1 23.43 7.80 5.05
N HIS A 2 23.73 6.51 4.93
CA HIS A 2 23.95 5.88 3.63
C HIS A 2 22.68 6.00 2.78
N GLU A 3 22.80 6.24 1.48
CA GLU A 3 21.66 6.10 0.55
C GLU A 3 21.15 4.67 0.66
N GLY A 4 20.00 4.49 1.29
CA GLY A 4 19.38 3.19 1.41
C GLY A 4 18.73 2.80 0.08
N PHE A 5 18.68 1.50 -0.24
CA PHE A 5 18.00 0.97 -1.44
C PHE A 5 16.63 1.61 -1.74
N GLY A 6 15.88 2.00 -0.70
CA GLY A 6 14.61 2.70 -0.82
C GLY A 6 14.71 4.09 -1.46
N SER A 7 15.73 4.90 -1.14
CA SER A 7 15.89 6.22 -1.75
C SER A 7 16.17 6.10 -3.25
N THR A 8 17.06 5.18 -3.65
CA THR A 8 17.38 4.92 -5.07
C THR A 8 16.18 4.43 -5.88
N PHE A 9 15.28 3.66 -5.25
CA PHE A 9 14.06 3.17 -5.91
C PHE A 9 13.00 4.28 -6.04
N THR A 10 12.79 5.07 -4.97
CA THR A 10 11.80 6.16 -4.98
C THR A 10 12.20 7.36 -5.84
N GLU A 11 13.49 7.63 -5.97
CA GLU A 11 13.99 8.77 -6.74
C GLU A 11 13.74 8.61 -8.25
N ARG A 12 13.60 7.37 -8.72
CA ARG A 12 13.26 7.04 -10.12
C ARG A 12 11.74 6.92 -10.35
N CYS A 13 10.92 7.03 -9.31
CA CYS A 13 9.48 6.96 -9.45
C CYS A 13 8.96 8.20 -10.18
N THR A 14 8.25 7.97 -11.29
CA THR A 14 7.52 9.02 -11.99
C THR A 14 6.02 8.84 -11.79
N PRO A 15 5.19 9.88 -11.93
CA PRO A 15 3.73 9.75 -11.82
C PRO A 15 3.14 8.71 -12.78
N ARG A 16 3.76 8.50 -13.96
CA ARG A 16 3.35 7.45 -14.92
C ARG A 16 3.51 6.04 -14.34
N GLY A 17 4.44 5.83 -13.41
CA GLY A 17 4.62 4.55 -12.71
C GLY A 17 3.39 4.13 -11.91
N LEU A 18 2.53 5.08 -11.51
CA LEU A 18 1.26 4.78 -10.84
C LEU A 18 0.31 3.95 -11.71
N LEU A 19 0.40 4.03 -13.03
CA LEU A 19 -0.40 3.19 -13.92
C LEU A 19 -0.04 1.72 -13.75
N GLY A 20 1.26 1.39 -13.67
CA GLY A 20 1.72 0.03 -13.41
C GLY A 20 1.26 -0.48 -12.05
N VAL A 21 1.34 0.37 -11.02
CA VAL A 21 0.82 0.06 -9.68
C VAL A 21 -0.69 -0.21 -9.72
N ALA A 22 -1.46 0.63 -10.41
CA ALA A 22 -2.91 0.46 -10.54
C ALA A 22 -3.27 -0.84 -11.25
N VAL A 23 -2.55 -1.22 -12.31
CA VAL A 23 -2.75 -2.49 -13.01
C VAL A 23 -2.47 -3.67 -12.07
N VAL A 24 -1.34 -3.66 -11.35
CA VAL A 24 -0.97 -4.74 -10.42
C VAL A 24 -1.92 -4.83 -9.22
N ALA A 25 -2.41 -3.69 -8.71
CA ALA A 25 -3.35 -3.64 -7.61
C ALA A 25 -4.80 -3.93 -8.04
N SER A 26 -5.11 -3.89 -9.33
CA SER A 26 -6.48 -4.04 -9.84
C SER A 26 -7.20 -5.31 -9.39
N PRO A 27 -6.56 -6.50 -9.23
CA PRO A 27 -7.26 -7.68 -8.74
C PRO A 27 -7.85 -7.48 -7.35
N ALA A 28 -7.16 -6.76 -6.46
CA ALA A 28 -7.63 -6.49 -5.10
C ALA A 28 -8.90 -5.62 -5.09
N ALA A 29 -9.09 -4.76 -6.09
CA ALA A 29 -10.28 -3.94 -6.26
C ALA A 29 -11.40 -4.66 -7.05
N LEU A 30 -11.04 -5.36 -8.13
CA LEU A 30 -12.00 -5.89 -9.10
C LEU A 30 -12.58 -7.25 -8.72
N VAL A 31 -11.82 -8.12 -8.06
CA VAL A 31 -12.34 -9.43 -7.63
C VAL A 31 -13.53 -9.28 -6.67
N PRO A 32 -13.49 -8.42 -5.63
CA PRO A 32 -14.64 -8.20 -4.77
C PRO A 32 -15.87 -7.63 -5.51
N VAL A 33 -15.66 -6.77 -6.51
CA VAL A 33 -16.75 -6.24 -7.36
C VAL A 33 -17.43 -7.37 -8.13
N ALA A 34 -16.65 -8.26 -8.77
CA ALA A 34 -17.18 -9.40 -9.50
C ALA A 34 -17.96 -10.39 -8.62
N LEU A 35 -17.62 -10.44 -7.32
CA LEU A 35 -18.29 -11.27 -6.32
C LEU A 35 -19.47 -10.57 -5.62
N GLY A 36 -19.85 -9.35 -6.05
CA GLY A 36 -20.98 -8.61 -5.47
C GLY A 36 -20.69 -7.89 -4.16
N ALA A 37 -19.41 -7.76 -3.77
CA ALA A 37 -18.97 -7.10 -2.53
C ALA A 37 -18.00 -5.93 -2.82
N PRO A 38 -18.40 -4.90 -3.59
CA PRO A 38 -17.49 -3.83 -4.02
C PRO A 38 -16.87 -3.04 -2.84
N ALA A 39 -17.62 -2.89 -1.74
CA ALA A 39 -17.15 -2.18 -0.55
C ALA A 39 -15.93 -2.86 0.11
N VAL A 40 -15.80 -4.18 0.01
CA VAL A 40 -14.65 -4.95 0.54
C VAL A 40 -13.36 -4.56 -0.20
N GLY A 41 -13.42 -4.47 -1.54
CA GLY A 41 -12.27 -4.07 -2.35
C GLY A 41 -11.85 -2.63 -2.08
N VAL A 42 -12.82 -1.72 -1.96
CA VAL A 42 -12.57 -0.32 -1.60
C VAL A 42 -11.89 -0.22 -0.23
N ALA A 43 -12.43 -0.90 0.78
CA ALA A 43 -11.87 -0.90 2.13
C ALA A 43 -10.44 -1.46 2.16
N ALA A 44 -10.18 -2.56 1.44
CA ALA A 44 -8.87 -3.17 1.38
C ALA A 44 -7.82 -2.24 0.75
N VAL A 45 -8.14 -1.60 -0.38
CA VAL A 45 -7.24 -0.68 -1.07
C VAL A 45 -6.97 0.57 -0.23
N LEU A 46 -8.01 1.17 0.35
CA LEU A 46 -7.85 2.35 1.20
C LEU A 46 -6.97 2.05 2.41
N ALA A 47 -7.20 0.94 3.11
CA ALA A 47 -6.40 0.56 4.26
C ALA A 47 -4.92 0.37 3.89
N ALA A 48 -4.62 -0.31 2.77
CA ALA A 48 -3.24 -0.48 2.30
C ALA A 48 -2.56 0.86 1.96
N VAL A 49 -3.27 1.77 1.28
CA VAL A 49 -2.76 3.12 0.95
C VAL A 49 -2.52 3.93 2.23
N THR A 50 -3.45 3.91 3.18
CA THR A 50 -3.29 4.61 4.46
C THR A 50 -2.07 4.13 5.23
N VAL A 51 -1.83 2.81 5.31
CA VAL A 51 -0.64 2.26 5.96
C VAL A 51 0.65 2.68 5.25
N ALA A 52 0.67 2.65 3.91
CA ALA A 52 1.83 3.08 3.14
C ALA A 52 2.17 4.56 3.37
N LEU A 53 1.16 5.44 3.39
CA LEU A 53 1.34 6.87 3.66
C LEU A 53 1.83 7.12 5.09
N TRP A 54 1.22 6.44 6.07
CA TRP A 54 1.61 6.53 7.47
C TRP A 54 3.07 6.10 7.70
N LEU A 55 3.48 4.95 7.13
CA LEU A 55 4.86 4.46 7.23
C LEU A 55 5.85 5.39 6.54
N ARG A 56 5.49 5.98 5.40
CA ARG A 56 6.32 6.97 4.72
C ARG A 56 6.56 8.18 5.63
N GLU A 57 5.51 8.77 6.18
CA GLU A 57 5.62 9.94 7.06
C GLU A 57 6.43 9.63 8.33
N TRP A 58 6.16 8.47 8.95
CA TRP A 58 6.91 7.99 10.10
C TRP A 58 8.40 7.81 9.77
N ALA A 59 8.72 7.16 8.66
CA ALA A 59 10.10 6.92 8.24
C ALA A 59 10.82 8.24 7.89
N THR A 60 10.15 9.17 7.22
CA THR A 60 10.73 10.50 6.95
C THR A 60 11.03 11.28 8.22
N SER A 61 10.17 11.18 9.25
CA SER A 61 10.34 11.91 10.51
C SER A 61 11.29 11.25 11.51
N ARG A 62 11.46 9.92 11.45
CA ARG A 62 12.25 9.15 12.42
C ARG A 62 13.55 8.58 11.88
N LEU A 63 13.60 8.25 10.60
CA LEU A 63 14.72 7.56 9.96
C LEU A 63 15.42 8.42 8.89
N GLY A 64 14.89 9.61 8.59
CA GLY A 64 15.43 10.51 7.57
C GLY A 64 15.11 10.10 6.13
N GLY A 65 14.18 9.16 5.92
CA GLY A 65 13.77 8.69 4.60
C GLY A 65 13.22 7.26 4.61
N VAL A 66 12.85 6.76 3.43
CA VAL A 66 12.33 5.39 3.24
C VAL A 66 13.47 4.43 2.95
N THR A 67 13.64 3.40 3.78
CA THR A 67 14.60 2.31 3.60
C THR A 67 13.96 1.08 2.96
N GLY A 68 14.76 0.06 2.61
CA GLY A 68 14.23 -1.23 2.13
C GLY A 68 13.32 -1.92 3.15
N ASP A 69 13.67 -1.86 4.43
CA ASP A 69 12.85 -2.44 5.51
C ASP A 69 11.49 -1.75 5.64
N VAL A 70 11.44 -0.43 5.49
CA VAL A 70 10.17 0.34 5.50
C VAL A 70 9.30 -0.06 4.31
N PHE A 71 9.90 -0.30 3.14
CA PHE A 71 9.19 -0.83 1.97
C PHE A 71 8.62 -2.22 2.22
N GLY A 72 9.42 -3.14 2.78
CA GLY A 72 8.99 -4.48 3.14
C GLY A 72 7.85 -4.44 4.18
N ALA A 73 7.99 -3.60 5.20
CA ALA A 73 6.96 -3.38 6.20
C ALA A 73 5.66 -2.84 5.59
N ALA A 74 5.73 -1.92 4.64
CA ALA A 74 4.55 -1.39 3.96
C ALA A 74 3.80 -2.47 3.16
N ASN A 75 4.52 -3.39 2.51
CA ASN A 75 3.88 -4.52 1.81
C ASN A 75 3.15 -5.46 2.77
N GLU A 76 3.79 -5.88 3.86
CA GLU A 76 3.18 -6.80 4.81
C GLU A 76 2.07 -6.16 5.65
N LEU A 77 2.31 -4.97 6.20
CA LEU A 77 1.29 -4.28 7.00
C LEU A 77 0.13 -3.79 6.14
N GLY A 78 0.39 -3.32 4.92
CA GLY A 78 -0.66 -2.96 3.97
C GLY A 78 -1.53 -4.15 3.59
N ARG A 79 -0.91 -5.31 3.35
CA ARG A 79 -1.63 -6.58 3.08
C ARG A 79 -2.51 -6.99 4.26
N VAL A 80 -1.96 -7.00 5.48
CA VAL A 80 -2.73 -7.37 6.68
C VAL A 80 -3.86 -6.39 6.94
N ALA A 81 -3.60 -5.08 6.89
CA ALA A 81 -4.61 -4.05 7.11
C ALA A 81 -5.73 -4.12 6.06
N GLY A 82 -5.38 -4.35 4.79
CA GLY A 82 -6.35 -4.52 3.71
C GLY A 82 -7.26 -5.72 3.93
N LEU A 83 -6.69 -6.88 4.30
CA LEU A 83 -7.46 -8.07 4.64
C LEU A 83 -8.36 -7.83 5.86
N HIS A 84 -7.86 -7.15 6.88
CA HIS A 84 -8.61 -6.88 8.10
C HIS A 84 -9.78 -5.92 7.87
N ALA A 85 -9.54 -4.82 7.15
CA ALA A 85 -10.59 -3.87 6.78
C ALA A 85 -11.66 -4.51 5.89
N GLY A 86 -11.24 -5.32 4.91
CA GLY A 86 -12.15 -6.09 4.07
C GLY A 86 -13.02 -7.06 4.88
N LEU A 87 -12.42 -7.76 5.85
CA LEU A 87 -13.15 -8.66 6.76
C LEU A 87 -14.19 -7.91 7.59
N LEU A 88 -13.82 -6.75 8.16
CA LEU A 88 -14.74 -5.93 8.96
C LEU A 88 -15.94 -5.45 8.15
N VAL A 89 -15.72 -5.03 6.89
CA VAL A 89 -16.81 -4.58 6.01
C VAL A 89 -17.68 -5.75 5.56
N LEU A 90 -17.11 -6.93 5.32
CA LEU A 90 -17.88 -8.12 4.93
C LEU A 90 -18.76 -8.65 6.08
N ALA A 91 -18.37 -8.40 7.33
CA ALA A 91 -19.07 -8.89 8.51
C ALA A 91 -20.32 -8.06 8.90
N VAL A 92 -20.64 -7.02 8.13
CA VAL A 92 -21.79 -6.10 8.34
C VAL A 92 -22.77 -6.24 7.19
#